data_AF-A0A3N5Q760-F1
#
_entry.id   AF-A0A3N5Q760-F1
#
_cell.length_a   1.000
_cell.length_b   1.000
_cell.length_c   1.000
_cell.angle_alpha   90.00
_cell.angle_beta   90.00
_cell.angle_gamma   90.00
#
_symmetry.space_group_name_H-M   'P 1'
#
loop_
_entity.id
_entity.type
_entity.pdbx_description
1 polymer ?
#
loop_
_entity_poly.entity_id
_entity_poly.type
_entity_poly.pdbx_seq_one_letter_code
_entity_poly.pdbx_strand_id
1 'polypeptide(L)'
;MIYFNTALVSCALMRFEGGDPTVQDGLRMANARLPQIIGWTLLSAGVGAVLSAIESRLEFVGRVMVKLIGVAWTIATYFVVPILAAEGLGPVASVKRSAQLLRTTWGEGLVGNLALGTATGLIVMMIILACAGMFVMAAVSNSTFLMFSIIALLVVALTITFVVNSALHQVFLAGLYRYGTTGNVPNGFSEQTFADAFTAKK
;
A
#
# COMPACT_ATOMS: atom_id res chain seq x y z
N MET A 1 -11.53 1.70 4.46
CA MET A 1 -10.11 1.30 4.25
C MET A 1 -9.14 2.07 5.12
N ILE A 2 -9.12 3.42 5.06
CA ILE A 2 -8.18 4.25 5.84
C ILE A 2 -8.14 3.91 7.33
N TYR A 3 -9.29 3.70 7.99
CA TYR A 3 -9.33 3.31 9.40
C TYR A 3 -8.49 2.05 9.72
N PHE A 4 -8.68 0.96 8.96
CA PHE A 4 -7.92 -0.28 9.16
C PHE A 4 -6.47 -0.15 8.75
N ASN A 5 -6.18 0.65 7.71
CA ASN A 5 -4.79 0.96 7.34
C ASN A 5 -4.09 1.73 8.46
N THR A 6 -4.76 2.71 9.08
CA THR A 6 -4.26 3.42 10.27
C THR A 6 -4.00 2.44 11.41
N ALA A 7 -4.94 1.52 11.71
CA ALA A 7 -4.76 0.51 12.74
C ALA A 7 -3.54 -0.39 12.47
N LEU A 8 -3.40 -0.90 11.24
CA LEU A 8 -2.30 -1.78 10.85
C LEU A 8 -0.95 -1.06 10.89
N VAL A 9 -0.91 0.18 10.39
CA VAL A 9 0.29 1.02 10.43
C VAL A 9 0.67 1.36 11.87
N SER A 10 -0.29 1.66 12.74
CA SER A 10 -0.06 1.84 14.17
C SER A 10 0.58 0.60 14.80
N CYS A 11 0.08 -0.60 14.51
CA CYS A 11 0.69 -1.84 14.97
C CYS A 11 2.12 -2.01 14.44
N ALA A 12 2.35 -1.73 13.15
CA ALA A 12 3.69 -1.81 12.57
C ALA A 12 4.67 -0.88 13.27
N LEU A 13 4.27 0.37 13.55
CA LEU A 13 5.10 1.34 14.27
C LEU A 13 5.43 0.88 15.69
N MET A 14 4.43 0.38 16.44
CA MET A 14 4.64 -0.21 17.77
C MET A 14 5.61 -1.38 17.73
N ARG A 15 5.50 -2.25 16.71
CA ARG A 15 6.43 -3.38 16.54
C ARG A 15 7.85 -2.91 16.26
N PHE A 16 8.02 -1.90 15.42
CA PHE A 16 9.32 -1.32 15.10
C PHE A 16 10.00 -0.69 16.33
N GLU A 17 9.23 -0.22 17.30
CA GLU A 17 9.72 0.29 18.58
C GLU A 17 10.10 -0.82 19.59
N GLY A 18 9.94 -2.09 19.20
CA GLY A 18 10.25 -3.25 20.04
C GLY A 18 9.07 -3.75 20.89
N GLY A 19 7.89 -3.14 20.73
CA GLY A 19 6.67 -3.60 21.37
C GLY A 19 6.11 -4.88 20.76
N ASP A 20 5.08 -5.44 21.41
CA ASP A 20 4.32 -6.60 20.94
C ASP A 20 2.85 -6.18 20.71
N PRO A 21 2.52 -5.66 19.51
CA PRO A 21 1.21 -5.05 19.26
C PRO A 21 0.11 -6.10 19.16
N THR A 22 -1.02 -5.83 19.81
CA THR A 22 -2.24 -6.62 19.62
C THR A 22 -3.19 -5.96 18.60
N VAL A 23 -4.17 -6.73 18.11
CA VAL A 23 -5.25 -6.18 17.27
C VAL A 23 -6.02 -5.08 18.00
N GLN A 24 -6.20 -5.23 19.32
CA GLN A 24 -6.88 -4.25 20.15
C GLN A 24 -6.12 -2.92 20.20
N ASP A 25 -4.79 -2.94 20.27
CA ASP A 25 -3.98 -1.73 20.28
C ASP A 25 -4.11 -0.94 18.98
N GLY A 26 -4.06 -1.63 17.84
CA GLY A 26 -4.27 -1.02 16.52
C GLY A 26 -5.64 -0.36 16.40
N LEU A 27 -6.71 -1.07 16.79
CA LEU A 27 -8.07 -0.52 16.74
C LEU A 27 -8.26 0.64 17.72
N ARG A 28 -7.68 0.57 18.92
CA ARG A 28 -7.71 1.66 19.90
C ARG A 28 -7.02 2.90 19.36
N MET A 29 -5.87 2.74 18.69
CA MET A 29 -5.14 3.86 18.11
C MET A 29 -5.91 4.48 16.94
N ALA A 30 -6.50 3.66 16.06
CA ALA A 30 -7.34 4.13 14.97
C ALA A 30 -8.58 4.89 15.49
N ASN A 31 -9.21 4.43 16.56
CA ASN A 31 -10.31 5.14 17.23
C ASN A 31 -9.88 6.51 17.76
N ALA A 32 -8.68 6.61 18.36
CA ALA A 32 -8.13 7.88 18.81
C ALA A 32 -7.83 8.87 17.67
N ARG A 33 -7.75 8.39 16.41
CA ARG A 33 -7.51 9.19 15.21
C ARG A 33 -8.78 9.40 14.35
N LEU A 34 -9.96 9.05 14.84
CA LEU A 34 -11.22 9.19 14.09
C LEU A 34 -11.45 10.61 13.55
N PRO A 35 -11.28 11.70 14.32
CA PRO A 35 -11.46 13.06 13.80
C PRO A 35 -10.56 13.36 12.59
N GLN A 36 -9.30 12.93 12.65
CA GLN A 36 -8.32 13.10 11.59
C GLN A 36 -8.64 12.23 10.37
N ILE A 37 -9.07 10.99 10.58
CA ILE A 37 -9.51 10.07 9.50
C ILE A 37 -10.72 10.64 8.77
N ILE A 38 -11.71 11.16 9.51
CA ILE A 38 -12.91 11.78 8.92
C ILE A 38 -12.51 13.02 8.12
N GLY A 39 -11.71 13.92 8.71
CA GLY A 39 -11.24 15.11 8.03
C GLY A 39 -10.44 14.79 6.76
N TRP A 40 -9.61 13.75 6.80
CA TRP A 40 -8.86 13.29 5.65
C TRP A 40 -9.79 12.73 4.57
N THR A 41 -10.75 11.89 4.94
CA THR A 41 -11.71 11.30 4.00
C THR A 41 -12.50 12.38 3.27
N LEU A 42 -12.95 13.42 3.99
CA LEU A 42 -13.64 14.57 3.40
C LEU A 42 -12.75 15.36 2.44
N LEU A 43 -11.49 15.61 2.83
CA LEU A 43 -10.53 16.31 1.97
C LEU A 43 -10.24 15.52 0.69
N SER A 44 -9.95 14.22 0.80
CA SER A 44 -9.68 13.36 -0.35
C SER A 44 -10.89 13.24 -1.28
N ALA A 45 -12.09 13.09 -0.71
CA ALA A 45 -13.33 13.06 -1.49
C ALA A 45 -13.56 14.40 -2.21
N GLY A 46 -13.32 15.52 -1.54
CA GLY A 46 -13.41 16.86 -2.13
C GLY A 46 -12.44 17.05 -3.30
N VAL A 47 -11.16 16.71 -3.12
CA VAL A 47 -10.16 16.81 -4.20
C VAL A 47 -10.49 15.90 -5.37
N GLY A 48 -10.89 14.64 -5.09
CA GLY A 48 -11.32 13.71 -6.13
C GLY A 48 -12.52 14.24 -6.92
N ALA A 49 -13.55 14.75 -6.23
CA ALA A 49 -14.73 15.33 -6.87
C ALA A 49 -14.38 16.55 -7.72
N VAL A 50 -13.49 17.44 -7.24
CA VAL A 50 -13.03 18.61 -8.00
C VAL A 50 -12.26 18.18 -9.24
N LEU A 51 -11.33 17.25 -9.13
CA LEU A 51 -10.58 16.74 -10.28
C LEU A 51 -11.52 16.09 -11.31
N SER A 52 -12.47 15.26 -10.88
CA SER A 52 -13.46 14.65 -11.78
C SER A 52 -14.38 15.68 -12.44
N ALA A 53 -14.80 16.71 -11.71
CA ALA A 53 -15.61 17.80 -12.25
C ALA A 53 -14.85 18.60 -13.33
N ILE A 54 -13.56 18.86 -13.12
CA ILE A 54 -12.69 19.53 -14.10
C ILE A 54 -12.45 18.60 -15.29
N GLU A 55 -12.14 17.33 -15.06
CA GLU A 55 -11.89 16.33 -16.10
C GLU A 55 -13.06 16.22 -17.08
N SER A 56 -14.30 16.25 -16.56
CA SER A 56 -15.53 16.12 -17.36
C SER A 56 -15.76 17.27 -18.36
N ARG A 57 -15.09 18.41 -18.15
CA ARG A 57 -15.27 19.64 -18.96
C ARG A 57 -14.13 19.87 -19.94
N LEU A 58 -13.11 19.01 -19.97
CA LEU A 58 -11.92 19.18 -20.78
C LEU A 58 -11.86 18.21 -21.96
N GLU A 59 -11.31 18.69 -23.07
CA GLU A 59 -10.92 17.87 -24.20
C GLU A 59 -9.72 16.97 -23.87
N PHE A 60 -9.26 16.15 -24.82
CA PHE A 60 -8.24 15.13 -24.61
C PHE A 60 -6.97 15.65 -23.91
N VAL A 61 -6.42 16.78 -24.35
CA VAL A 61 -5.19 17.35 -23.78
C VAL A 61 -5.40 17.79 -22.32
N GLY A 62 -6.52 18.46 -22.02
CA GLY A 62 -6.83 18.87 -20.65
C GLY A 62 -7.10 17.68 -19.72
N ARG A 63 -7.72 16.61 -20.23
CA ARG A 63 -7.93 15.36 -19.50
C ARG A 63 -6.62 14.71 -19.07
N VAL A 64 -5.62 14.67 -19.96
CA VAL A 64 -4.29 14.13 -19.65
C VAL A 64 -3.64 14.94 -18.52
N MET A 65 -3.73 16.28 -18.56
CA MET A 65 -3.18 17.13 -17.51
C MET A 65 -3.84 16.90 -16.15
N VAL A 66 -5.17 16.76 -16.11
CA VAL A 66 -5.90 16.45 -14.87
C VAL A 66 -5.48 15.09 -14.30
N LYS A 67 -5.28 14.08 -15.16
CA LYS A 67 -4.76 12.77 -14.74
C LYS A 67 -3.37 12.88 -14.13
N LEU A 68 -2.48 13.67 -14.72
CA LEU A 68 -1.14 13.91 -14.16
C LEU A 68 -1.21 14.61 -12.80
N ILE A 69 -2.12 15.57 -12.62
CA ILE A 69 -2.37 16.19 -11.31
C ILE A 69 -2.88 15.15 -10.31
N GLY A 70 -3.77 14.24 -10.72
CA GLY A 70 -4.24 13.13 -9.89
C GLY A 70 -3.11 12.18 -9.47
N VAL A 71 -2.16 11.89 -10.37
CA VAL A 71 -0.95 11.13 -10.06
C VAL A 71 -0.09 11.88 -9.04
N ALA A 72 0.18 13.16 -9.27
CA ALA A 72 0.94 14.01 -8.35
C ALA A 72 0.28 14.09 -6.96
N TRP A 73 -1.05 14.15 -6.91
CA TRP A 73 -1.82 14.11 -5.66
C TRP A 73 -1.64 12.77 -4.93
N THR A 74 -1.82 11.65 -5.63
CA THR A 74 -1.66 10.30 -5.06
C THR A 74 -0.28 10.16 -4.42
N ILE A 75 0.74 10.58 -5.16
CA ILE A 75 2.12 10.62 -4.74
C ILE A 75 2.32 11.52 -3.51
N ALA A 76 1.84 12.77 -3.53
CA ALA A 76 1.97 13.70 -2.42
C ALA A 76 1.29 13.19 -1.14
N THR A 77 0.29 12.32 -1.27
CA THR A 77 -0.51 11.79 -0.16
C THR A 77 -0.07 10.41 0.31
N TYR A 78 1.01 9.88 -0.25
CA TYR A 78 1.51 8.54 0.00
C TYR A 78 1.73 8.23 1.49
N PHE A 79 2.29 9.16 2.27
CA PHE A 79 2.54 9.00 3.70
C PHE A 79 1.44 9.54 4.61
N VAL A 80 0.29 9.95 4.08
CA VAL A 80 -0.75 10.56 4.92
C VAL A 80 -1.25 9.58 5.98
N VAL A 81 -1.45 8.31 5.63
CA VAL A 81 -1.90 7.29 6.61
C VAL A 81 -0.93 7.12 7.80
N PRO A 82 0.38 6.90 7.60
CA PRO A 82 1.32 6.80 8.72
C PRO A 82 1.47 8.10 9.50
N ILE A 83 1.37 9.26 8.86
CA ILE A 83 1.39 10.56 9.56
C ILE A 83 0.15 10.73 10.44
N LEU A 84 -1.04 10.37 9.95
CA LEU A 84 -2.27 10.40 10.75
C LEU A 84 -2.18 9.43 11.93
N ALA A 85 -1.62 8.24 11.72
CA ALA A 85 -1.42 7.24 12.76
C ALA A 85 -0.47 7.74 13.85
N ALA A 86 0.74 8.15 13.46
CA ALA A 86 1.84 8.49 14.36
C ALA A 86 1.69 9.89 14.96
N GLU A 87 1.55 10.91 14.10
CA GLU A 87 1.60 12.32 14.51
C GLU A 87 0.21 12.89 14.84
N GLY A 88 -0.87 12.28 14.35
CA GLY A 88 -2.25 12.75 14.61
C GLY A 88 -2.54 14.15 14.05
N LEU A 89 -1.79 14.57 13.03
CA LEU A 89 -1.93 15.87 12.38
C LEU A 89 -3.28 16.01 11.67
N GLY A 90 -3.73 17.25 11.50
CA GLY A 90 -4.89 17.56 10.68
C GLY A 90 -4.67 17.19 9.19
N PRO A 91 -5.73 17.10 8.38
CA PRO A 91 -5.65 16.61 6.99
C PRO A 91 -4.67 17.39 6.11
N VAL A 92 -4.77 18.73 6.14
CA VAL A 92 -3.91 19.61 5.33
C VAL A 92 -2.45 19.55 5.80
N ALA A 93 -2.23 19.54 7.12
CA ALA A 93 -0.90 19.41 7.70
C ALA A 93 -0.26 18.06 7.33
N SER A 94 -1.05 16.98 7.30
CA SER A 94 -0.59 15.65 6.92
C SER A 94 -0.12 15.59 5.47
N VAL A 95 -0.82 16.26 4.54
CA VAL A 95 -0.38 16.35 3.14
C VAL A 95 0.95 17.10 3.02
N LYS A 96 1.07 18.25 3.72
CA LYS A 96 2.31 19.03 3.70
C LYS A 96 3.50 18.22 4.27
N ARG A 97 3.28 17.50 5.37
CA ARG A 97 4.27 16.63 5.99
C ARG A 97 4.64 15.44 5.10
N SER A 98 3.65 14.83 4.44
CA SER A 98 3.84 13.74 3.48
C SER A 98 4.71 14.19 2.31
N ALA A 99 4.44 15.35 1.72
CA ALA A 99 5.24 15.90 0.64
C ALA A 99 6.68 16.27 1.05
N GLN A 100 6.93 16.55 2.33
CA GLN A 100 8.29 16.77 2.85
C GLN A 100 9.06 15.45 2.95
N LEU A 101 8.47 14.45 3.61
CA LEU A 101 9.08 13.11 3.77
C LEU A 101 9.32 12.43 2.41
N LEU A 102 8.40 12.64 1.48
CA LEU A 102 8.50 12.06 0.16
C LEU A 102 9.72 12.56 -0.63
N ARG A 103 10.19 13.78 -0.40
CA ARG A 103 11.42 14.28 -1.05
C ARG A 103 12.66 13.53 -0.56
N THR A 104 12.67 13.11 0.70
CA THR A 104 13.80 12.39 1.29
C THR A 104 13.75 10.89 1.03
N THR A 105 12.58 10.33 0.76
CA THR A 105 12.39 8.87 0.60
C THR A 105 11.81 8.46 -0.77
N TRP A 106 11.91 9.33 -1.78
CA TRP A 106 11.28 9.10 -3.09
C TRP A 106 11.82 7.84 -3.77
N GLY A 107 13.15 7.72 -3.79
CA GLY A 107 13.83 6.63 -4.49
C GLY A 107 13.57 5.29 -3.81
N GLU A 108 13.70 5.27 -2.49
CA GLU A 108 13.48 4.10 -1.64
C GLU A 108 12.03 3.63 -1.73
N GLY A 109 11.08 4.57 -1.71
CA GLY A 109 9.66 4.28 -1.89
C GLY A 109 9.35 3.69 -3.26
N LEU A 110 9.93 4.24 -4.34
CA LEU A 110 9.71 3.74 -5.69
C LEU A 110 10.30 2.33 -5.88
N VAL A 111 11.57 2.13 -5.50
CA VAL A 111 12.26 0.84 -5.64
C VAL A 111 11.59 -0.23 -4.81
N GLY A 112 11.22 0.08 -3.55
CA GLY A 112 10.52 -0.88 -2.70
C GLY A 112 9.12 -1.25 -3.21
N ASN A 113 8.36 -0.30 -3.74
CA ASN A 113 7.06 -0.60 -4.38
C ASN A 113 7.23 -1.46 -5.63
N LEU A 114 8.24 -1.18 -6.46
CA LEU A 114 8.55 -1.99 -7.62
C LEU A 114 8.95 -3.41 -7.20
N ALA A 115 9.80 -3.57 -6.19
CA ALA A 115 10.20 -4.87 -5.68
C ALA A 115 9.03 -5.68 -5.11
N LEU A 116 8.16 -5.05 -4.31
CA LEU A 116 6.95 -5.70 -3.80
C LEU A 116 5.99 -6.07 -4.93
N GLY A 117 5.80 -5.18 -5.90
CA GLY A 117 4.94 -5.40 -7.06
C GLY A 117 5.45 -6.53 -7.97
N THR A 118 6.75 -6.58 -8.26
CA THR A 118 7.35 -7.63 -9.07
C THR A 118 7.33 -8.98 -8.35
N ALA A 119 7.67 -9.01 -7.06
CA ALA A 119 7.61 -10.24 -6.27
C ALA A 119 6.18 -10.81 -6.23
N THR A 120 5.19 -9.99 -5.89
CA THR A 120 3.78 -10.41 -5.87
C THR A 120 3.30 -10.78 -7.27
N GLY A 121 3.69 -10.04 -8.30
CA GLY A 121 3.36 -10.35 -9.70
C GLY A 121 3.90 -11.71 -10.15
N LEU A 122 5.14 -12.06 -9.79
CA LEU A 122 5.73 -13.37 -10.07
C LEU A 122 4.98 -14.50 -9.33
N ILE A 123 4.61 -14.29 -8.05
CA ILE A 123 3.82 -15.26 -7.28
C ILE A 123 2.46 -15.49 -7.94
N VAL A 124 1.75 -14.41 -8.29
CA VAL A 124 0.45 -14.49 -8.98
C VAL A 124 0.57 -15.22 -10.32
N MET A 125 1.61 -14.90 -11.10
CA MET A 125 1.88 -15.56 -12.38
C MET A 125 2.08 -17.07 -12.19
N MET A 126 2.89 -17.48 -11.21
CA MET A 126 3.12 -18.89 -10.88
C MET A 126 1.83 -19.61 -10.48
N ILE A 127 1.00 -18.99 -9.66
CA ILE A 127 -0.31 -19.54 -9.24
C ILE A 127 -1.23 -19.73 -10.45
N ILE A 128 -1.32 -18.74 -11.33
CA ILE A 128 -2.16 -18.79 -12.53
C ILE A 128 -1.67 -19.90 -13.47
N LEU A 129 -0.36 -19.98 -13.74
CA LEU A 129 0.21 -21.00 -14.61
C LEU A 129 -0.03 -22.41 -14.06
N ALA A 130 0.16 -22.62 -12.76
CA ALA A 130 -0.12 -23.90 -12.10
C ALA A 130 -1.60 -24.28 -12.20
N CYS A 131 -2.50 -23.34 -11.88
CA CYS A 131 -3.95 -23.59 -11.95
C CYS A 131 -4.42 -23.80 -13.38
N ALA A 132 -3.90 -23.06 -14.36
CA ALA A 132 -4.20 -23.24 -15.78
C ALA A 132 -3.77 -24.63 -16.26
N GLY A 133 -2.57 -25.09 -15.89
CA GLY A 133 -2.08 -26.43 -16.19
C GLY A 133 -3.00 -27.53 -15.64
N MET A 134 -3.37 -27.42 -14.36
CA MET A 134 -4.32 -28.34 -13.72
C MET A 134 -5.70 -28.29 -14.39
N PHE A 135 -6.15 -27.10 -14.78
CA PHE A 135 -7.45 -26.91 -15.42
C PHE A 135 -7.52 -27.57 -16.79
N VAL A 136 -6.44 -27.47 -17.59
CA VAL A 136 -6.35 -28.18 -18.88
C VAL A 136 -6.41 -29.68 -18.68
N MET A 137 -5.70 -30.25 -17.70
CA MET A 137 -5.77 -31.67 -17.38
C MET A 137 -7.18 -32.10 -16.95
N ALA A 138 -7.85 -31.29 -16.12
CA ALA A 138 -9.22 -31.54 -15.69
C ALA A 138 -10.21 -31.48 -16.88
N ALA A 139 -10.03 -30.55 -17.81
CA ALA A 139 -10.85 -30.44 -19.01
C ALA A 139 -10.72 -31.68 -19.92
N VAL A 140 -9.50 -32.20 -20.11
CA VAL A 140 -9.28 -33.45 -20.87
C VAL A 140 -9.98 -34.63 -20.21
N SER A 141 -10.01 -34.68 -18.88
CA SER A 141 -10.72 -35.72 -18.11
C SER A 141 -12.26 -35.60 -18.13
N ASN A 142 -12.83 -34.55 -18.75
CA ASN A 142 -14.27 -34.22 -18.75
C ASN A 142 -14.92 -34.15 -17.35
N SER A 143 -14.11 -33.95 -16.30
CA SER A 143 -14.62 -33.85 -14.93
C SER A 143 -14.97 -32.41 -14.59
N THR A 144 -16.26 -32.07 -14.72
CA THR A 144 -16.80 -30.76 -14.36
C THR A 144 -16.53 -30.40 -12.89
N PHE A 145 -16.54 -31.39 -11.99
CA PHE A 145 -16.24 -31.20 -10.58
C PHE A 145 -14.80 -30.73 -10.33
N LEU A 146 -13.82 -31.32 -11.02
CA LEU A 146 -12.42 -30.92 -10.91
C LEU A 146 -12.20 -29.50 -11.43
N MET A 147 -12.84 -29.13 -12.53
CA MET A 147 -12.75 -27.79 -13.11
C MET A 147 -13.24 -26.71 -12.13
N PHE A 148 -14.41 -26.90 -11.51
CA PHE A 148 -14.92 -25.96 -10.50
C PHE A 148 -14.04 -25.91 -9.25
N SER A 149 -13.53 -27.05 -8.80
CA SER A 149 -12.63 -27.10 -7.64
C SER A 149 -11.34 -26.33 -7.87
N ILE A 150 -10.75 -26.41 -9.07
CA ILE A 150 -9.53 -25.67 -9.45
C ILE A 150 -9.81 -24.16 -9.52
N ILE A 151 -10.95 -23.75 -10.08
CA ILE A 151 -11.35 -22.34 -10.10
C ILE A 151 -11.52 -21.81 -8.67
N ALA A 152 -12.19 -22.56 -7.80
CA ALA A 152 -12.35 -22.19 -6.39
C ALA A 152 -10.99 -22.04 -5.69
N LEU A 153 -10.07 -22.99 -5.90
CA LEU A 153 -8.72 -22.94 -5.36
C LEU A 153 -7.95 -21.70 -5.86
N LEU A 154 -8.05 -21.38 -7.16
CA LEU A 154 -7.43 -20.20 -7.75
C LEU A 154 -7.93 -18.91 -7.08
N VAL A 155 -9.25 -18.78 -6.91
CA VAL A 155 -9.86 -17.60 -6.26
C VAL A 155 -9.36 -17.46 -4.82
N VAL A 156 -9.33 -18.55 -4.05
CA VAL A 156 -8.82 -18.53 -2.66
C VAL A 156 -7.34 -18.14 -2.62
N ALA A 157 -6.51 -18.77 -3.46
CA ALA A 157 -5.08 -18.49 -3.52
C ALA A 157 -4.80 -17.02 -3.86
N LEU A 158 -5.46 -16.49 -4.89
CA LEU A 158 -5.33 -15.08 -5.28
C LEU A 158 -5.79 -14.13 -4.17
N THR A 159 -6.92 -14.44 -3.52
CA THR A 159 -7.43 -13.62 -2.42
C THR A 159 -6.40 -13.54 -1.29
N ILE A 160 -5.84 -14.67 -0.87
CA ILE A 160 -4.80 -14.72 0.17
C ILE A 160 -3.58 -13.89 -0.26
N THR A 161 -3.09 -14.07 -1.49
CA THR A 161 -1.95 -13.31 -2.00
C THR A 161 -2.20 -11.81 -1.98
N PHE A 162 -3.38 -11.34 -2.40
CA PHE A 162 -3.72 -9.92 -2.37
C PHE A 162 -3.86 -9.36 -0.96
N VAL A 163 -4.44 -10.12 -0.02
CA VAL A 163 -4.52 -9.70 1.39
C VAL A 163 -3.13 -9.56 2.00
N VAL A 164 -2.25 -10.56 1.79
CA VAL A 164 -0.87 -10.52 2.29
C VAL A 164 -0.10 -9.34 1.67
N ASN A 165 -0.19 -9.15 0.35
CA ASN A 165 0.46 -8.04 -0.32
C ASN A 165 -0.04 -6.67 0.17
N SER A 166 -1.34 -6.53 0.42
CA SER A 166 -1.90 -5.30 0.99
C SER A 166 -1.33 -5.01 2.38
N ALA A 167 -1.21 -6.02 3.24
CA ALA A 167 -0.61 -5.88 4.56
C ALA A 167 0.88 -5.53 4.48
N LEU A 168 1.64 -6.23 3.64
CA LEU A 168 3.07 -5.95 3.40
C LEU A 168 3.28 -4.51 2.93
N HIS A 169 2.44 -4.01 2.03
CA HIS A 169 2.53 -2.63 1.57
C HIS A 169 2.32 -1.62 2.70
N GLN A 170 1.37 -1.85 3.62
CA GLN A 170 1.17 -0.97 4.79
C GLN A 170 2.34 -1.02 5.78
N VAL A 171 2.90 -2.21 6.02
CA VAL A 171 4.08 -2.37 6.89
C VAL A 171 5.30 -1.70 6.26
N PHE A 172 5.51 -1.87 4.95
CA PHE A 172 6.58 -1.18 4.21
C PHE A 172 6.43 0.34 4.28
N LEU A 173 5.22 0.85 4.08
CA LEU A 173 4.91 2.28 4.20
C LEU A 173 5.24 2.82 5.59
N ALA A 174 4.89 2.09 6.64
CA ALA A 174 5.21 2.44 8.02
C ALA A 174 6.72 2.46 8.28
N GLY A 175 7.46 1.50 7.72
CA GLY A 175 8.91 1.43 7.81
C GLY A 175 9.59 2.59 7.11
N LEU A 176 9.12 2.93 5.91
CA LEU A 176 9.63 4.05 5.12
C LEU A 176 9.33 5.41 5.76
N TYR A 177 8.15 5.56 6.36
CA TYR A 177 7.82 6.72 7.19
C TYR A 177 8.81 6.85 8.35
N ARG A 178 9.06 5.76 9.09
CA ARG A 178 10.02 5.79 10.21
C ARG A 178 11.42 6.16 9.73
N TYR A 179 11.91 5.52 8.67
CA TYR A 179 13.20 5.86 8.06
C TYR A 179 13.30 7.34 7.68
N GLY A 180 12.29 7.90 7.01
CA GLY A 180 12.25 9.31 6.64
C GLY A 180 12.18 10.29 7.82
N THR A 181 11.71 9.85 8.99
CA THR A 181 11.62 10.69 10.20
C THR A 181 12.82 10.56 11.14
N THR A 182 13.40 9.37 11.29
CA THR A 182 14.47 9.11 12.26
C THR A 182 15.85 8.94 11.62
N GLY A 183 15.93 8.73 10.31
CA GLY A 183 17.16 8.40 9.60
C GLY A 183 17.70 6.99 9.87
N ASN A 184 17.04 6.22 10.74
CA ASN A 184 17.48 4.89 11.15
C ASN A 184 16.61 3.80 10.51
N VAL A 185 17.23 2.68 10.12
CA VAL A 185 16.51 1.51 9.61
C VAL A 185 15.66 0.91 10.74
N PRO A 186 14.35 0.66 10.53
CA PRO A 186 13.50 0.09 11.57
C PRO A 186 13.94 -1.32 11.97
N ASN A 187 13.91 -1.61 13.28
CA ASN A 187 14.13 -2.96 13.82
C ASN A 187 13.19 -3.97 13.14
N GLY A 188 13.77 -4.96 12.44
CA GLY A 188 13.03 -5.92 11.60
C GLY A 188 13.38 -5.85 10.11
N PHE A 189 14.08 -4.79 9.68
CA PHE A 189 14.78 -4.72 8.39
C PHE A 189 16.29 -4.76 8.66
N SER A 190 17.03 -5.63 7.96
CA SER A 190 18.49 -5.66 8.11
C SER A 190 19.12 -4.49 7.35
N GLU A 191 20.09 -3.81 7.98
CA GLU A 191 20.93 -2.81 7.32
C GLU A 191 21.60 -3.36 6.05
N GLN A 192 21.93 -4.66 6.04
CA GLN A 192 22.48 -5.37 4.88
C GLN A 192 21.48 -5.55 3.74
N THR A 193 20.21 -5.89 3.98
CA THR A 193 19.23 -5.99 2.89
C THR A 193 18.85 -4.62 2.32
N PHE A 194 18.95 -3.56 3.14
CA PHE A 194 18.97 -2.19 2.61
C PHE A 194 20.23 -1.98 1.76
N ALA A 195 21.44 -2.07 2.32
CA ALA A 195 22.70 -1.82 1.60
C ALA A 195 22.90 -2.66 0.31
N ASP A 196 22.48 -3.93 0.30
CA ASP A 196 22.61 -4.83 -0.85
C ASP A 196 21.54 -4.58 -1.93
N ALA A 197 20.32 -4.15 -1.55
CA ALA A 197 19.36 -3.63 -2.51
C ALA A 197 19.82 -2.30 -3.16
N PHE A 198 20.79 -1.61 -2.55
CA PHE A 198 21.31 -0.31 -3.00
C PHE A 198 22.74 -0.35 -3.59
N THR A 199 23.48 -1.46 -3.50
CA THR A 199 24.82 -1.62 -4.11
C THR A 199 24.83 -2.35 -5.44
N ALA A 200 23.67 -2.81 -5.94
CA ALA A 200 23.52 -3.30 -7.32
C ALA A 200 23.56 -2.18 -8.37
N LYS A 201 24.57 -1.29 -8.29
CA LYS A 201 25.00 -0.43 -9.38
C LYS A 201 26.42 0.10 -9.13
N LYS A 202 27.41 -0.71 -9.48
CA LYS A 202 28.62 -0.24 -10.14
C LYS A 202 28.86 -1.11 -11.36
#